data_AF-A0A6H0SLH8-F1
#
_entry.id   AF-A0A6H0SLH8-F1
#
_cell.length_a   1.000
_cell.length_b   1.000
_cell.length_c   1.000
_cell.angle_alpha   90.00
_cell.angle_beta   90.00
_cell.angle_gamma   90.00
#
_symmetry.space_group_name_H-M   'P 1'
#
loop_
_entity.id
_entity.type
_entity.pdbx_description
1 polymer ?
#
loop_
_entity_poly.entity_id
_entity_poly.type
_entity_poly.pdbx_seq_one_letter_code
_entity_poly.pdbx_strand_id
1 'polypeptide(L)'
;MELDISKLSDLLNANAYLKQSCDKIFVYRNVKCVIEFPVLMGQVALDIELVENSLVASLVGRTIATRRLIRNAFLTKYQLRQKDGERLLIPGSLSDGNTETLIENIIDLIEGIQKETTEYLSFRREDVGCDAPGLPIYWWDGLANFGDSVGPLLVSEMLSVKPLNARQRVRAGNTLFSVGSITTSIDRDNVTVWGSGLLAPLSDRQIMNLRQRKNVEVLAVRGRYTQLELEAKLGWTVPSVFGDPALLLPKYFPVPRRDPLDSKSISVVLHWEHAKYLDTAEENINFINVGDDARLVVEQIASSSVCISSSLHGIIVAQAYGIPWIWLQVSDHKLHSSNFKFDDFFTTLERRQVCKKSVVQKDLNGVSWHKLAESATLPDLLVDLDPLESVLLAAGLTERE
;
A
#
# COMPACT_ATOMS: atom_id res chain seq x y z
N MET A 1 1.80 -38.85 15.40
CA MET A 1 2.54 -39.03 14.13
C MET A 1 2.88 -37.63 13.66
N GLU A 2 4.16 -37.29 13.57
CA GLU A 2 4.59 -35.97 13.10
C GLU A 2 4.04 -35.75 11.68
N LEU A 3 3.22 -34.71 11.53
CA LEU A 3 2.62 -34.33 10.26
C LEU A 3 3.69 -33.63 9.43
N ASP A 4 4.10 -34.24 8.32
CA ASP A 4 4.97 -33.61 7.33
C ASP A 4 4.13 -33.14 6.13
N ILE A 5 4.73 -32.31 5.28
CA ILE A 5 4.07 -31.70 4.12
C ILE A 5 3.58 -32.74 3.10
N SER A 6 4.27 -33.87 2.97
CA SER A 6 3.86 -34.94 2.04
C SER A 6 2.60 -35.63 2.57
N LYS A 7 2.58 -36.00 3.85
CA LYS A 7 1.40 -36.58 4.50
C LYS A 7 0.21 -35.64 4.47
N LEU A 8 0.43 -34.34 4.69
CA LEU A 8 -0.62 -33.34 4.56
C LEU A 8 -1.22 -33.35 3.15
N SER A 9 -0.36 -33.33 2.12
CA SER A 9 -0.82 -33.41 0.72
C SER A 9 -1.63 -34.68 0.44
N ASP A 10 -1.20 -35.84 0.95
CA ASP A 10 -1.92 -37.11 0.76
C ASP A 10 -3.28 -37.10 1.47
N LEU A 11 -3.34 -36.57 2.69
CA LEU A 11 -4.58 -36.42 3.47
C LEU A 11 -5.59 -35.51 2.76
N LEU A 12 -5.14 -34.35 2.29
CA LEU A 12 -5.98 -33.42 1.55
C LEU A 12 -6.44 -34.01 0.22
N ASN A 13 -5.56 -34.72 -0.49
CA ASN A 13 -5.91 -35.48 -1.69
C ASN A 13 -6.82 -36.68 -1.41
N ALA A 14 -7.04 -37.11 -0.17
CA ALA A 14 -8.00 -38.17 0.15
C ALA A 14 -9.41 -37.62 0.40
N ASN A 15 -9.55 -36.35 0.78
CA ASN A 15 -10.83 -35.72 1.11
C ASN A 15 -11.72 -35.51 -0.13
N ALA A 16 -12.98 -35.96 -0.06
CA ALA A 16 -13.90 -35.94 -1.19
C ALA A 16 -14.31 -34.52 -1.62
N TYR A 17 -14.52 -33.61 -0.67
CA TYR A 17 -14.87 -32.22 -0.96
C TYR A 17 -13.72 -31.51 -1.67
N LEU A 18 -12.49 -31.62 -1.13
CA LEU A 18 -11.33 -30.97 -1.72
C LEU A 18 -11.03 -31.47 -3.14
N LYS A 19 -11.22 -32.77 -3.42
CA LYS A 19 -11.12 -33.32 -4.79
C LYS A 19 -12.11 -32.70 -5.77
N GLN A 20 -13.28 -32.30 -5.29
CA GLN A 20 -14.35 -31.75 -6.13
C GLN A 20 -14.21 -30.23 -6.30
N SER A 21 -13.82 -29.53 -5.25
CA SER A 21 -13.79 -28.06 -5.19
C SER A 21 -12.44 -27.45 -5.58
N CYS A 22 -11.36 -28.22 -5.54
CA CYS A 22 -10.00 -27.77 -5.90
C CYS A 22 -9.58 -28.33 -7.26
N ASP A 23 -8.78 -27.55 -8.00
CA ASP A 23 -8.24 -27.97 -9.28
C ASP A 23 -7.09 -28.97 -9.11
N LYS A 24 -6.18 -28.70 -8.15
CA LYS A 24 -4.97 -29.50 -7.90
C LYS A 24 -4.51 -29.37 -6.46
N ILE A 25 -3.97 -30.47 -5.91
CA ILE A 25 -3.26 -30.48 -4.62
C ILE A 25 -1.94 -31.22 -4.79
N PHE A 26 -0.82 -30.56 -4.54
CA PHE A 26 0.50 -31.14 -4.77
C PHE A 26 1.58 -30.59 -3.84
N VAL A 27 2.68 -31.33 -3.71
CA VAL A 27 3.87 -30.90 -2.98
C VAL A 27 4.81 -30.12 -3.90
N TYR A 28 5.20 -28.92 -3.50
CA TYR A 28 6.21 -28.11 -4.20
C TYR A 28 7.52 -28.08 -3.43
N ARG A 29 8.61 -28.51 -4.09
CA ARG A 29 9.99 -28.53 -3.57
C ARG A 29 10.15 -29.23 -2.21
N ASN A 30 9.26 -30.17 -1.88
CA ASN A 30 9.20 -30.87 -0.57
C ASN A 30 9.03 -29.96 0.66
N VAL A 31 8.61 -28.70 0.47
CA VAL A 31 8.49 -27.71 1.56
C VAL A 31 7.10 -27.08 1.65
N LYS A 32 6.31 -27.16 0.57
CA LYS A 32 4.99 -26.54 0.46
C LYS A 32 3.95 -27.56 0.02
N CYS A 33 2.82 -27.63 0.71
CA CYS A 33 1.61 -28.23 0.16
C CYS A 33 0.82 -27.12 -0.52
N VAL A 34 0.51 -27.29 -1.80
CA VAL A 34 -0.13 -26.26 -2.63
C VAL A 34 -1.51 -26.75 -3.03
N ILE A 35 -2.54 -25.97 -2.70
CA ILE A 35 -3.94 -26.23 -3.05
C ILE A 35 -4.38 -25.16 -4.04
N GLU A 36 -4.61 -25.53 -5.30
CA GLU A 36 -5.14 -24.62 -6.33
C GLU A 36 -6.65 -24.76 -6.43
N PHE A 37 -7.36 -23.64 -6.48
CA PHE A 37 -8.82 -23.64 -6.56
C PHE A 37 -9.33 -22.42 -7.34
N PRO A 38 -10.52 -22.53 -7.96
CA PRO A 38 -11.08 -21.48 -8.79
C PRO A 38 -11.68 -20.33 -7.96
N VAL A 39 -11.59 -19.13 -8.53
CA VAL A 39 -12.34 -17.91 -8.14
C VAL A 39 -12.93 -17.30 -9.42
N LEU A 40 -13.88 -16.36 -9.31
CA LEU A 40 -14.59 -15.80 -10.48
C LEU A 40 -13.69 -15.27 -11.61
N MET A 41 -12.49 -14.75 -11.29
CA MET A 41 -11.55 -14.19 -12.26
C MET A 41 -10.37 -15.10 -12.63
N GLY A 42 -10.43 -16.39 -12.30
CA GLY A 42 -9.40 -17.38 -12.64
C GLY A 42 -9.04 -18.27 -11.47
N GLN A 43 -7.75 -18.45 -11.23
CA GLN A 43 -7.25 -19.38 -10.21
C GLN A 43 -6.38 -18.67 -9.16
N VAL A 44 -6.51 -19.13 -7.92
CA VAL A 44 -5.63 -18.79 -6.79
C VAL A 44 -5.09 -20.08 -6.18
N ALA A 45 -4.13 -19.95 -5.26
CA ALA A 45 -3.63 -21.07 -4.50
C ALA A 45 -3.40 -20.73 -3.03
N LEU A 46 -3.63 -21.72 -2.19
CA LEU A 46 -3.22 -21.74 -0.79
C LEU A 46 -1.92 -22.54 -0.70
N ASP A 47 -0.82 -21.85 -0.40
CA ASP A 47 0.46 -22.46 -0.06
C ASP A 47 0.48 -22.70 1.47
N ILE A 48 0.65 -23.95 1.89
CA ILE A 48 0.79 -24.35 3.30
C ILE A 48 2.21 -24.83 3.55
N GLU A 49 2.85 -24.26 4.57
CA GLU A 49 4.25 -24.52 4.96
C GLU A 49 4.33 -24.90 6.44
N LEU A 50 5.31 -25.72 6.80
CA LEU A 50 5.62 -26.02 8.20
C LEU A 50 6.77 -25.12 8.64
N VAL A 51 6.49 -24.18 9.54
CA VAL A 51 7.45 -23.23 10.10
C VAL A 51 7.46 -23.40 11.61
N GLU A 52 8.62 -23.74 12.19
CA GLU A 52 8.80 -23.89 13.65
C GLU A 52 7.72 -24.79 14.30
N ASN A 53 7.36 -25.89 13.63
CA ASN A 53 6.30 -26.84 14.01
C ASN A 53 4.85 -26.33 13.93
N SER A 54 4.62 -25.18 13.30
CA SER A 54 3.29 -24.65 13.01
C SER A 54 3.02 -24.66 11.52
N LEU A 55 1.83 -25.10 11.13
CA LEU A 55 1.37 -24.93 9.75
C LEU A 55 0.97 -23.47 9.54
N VAL A 56 1.57 -22.81 8.56
CA VAL A 56 1.27 -21.45 8.16
C VAL A 56 0.78 -21.43 6.72
N ALA A 57 -0.14 -20.52 6.42
CA ALA A 57 -0.78 -20.44 5.11
C ALA A 57 -0.48 -19.10 4.42
N SER A 58 -0.34 -19.15 3.09
CA SER A 58 -0.28 -17.95 2.27
C SER A 58 -1.13 -18.09 1.01
N LEU A 59 -1.81 -17.01 0.63
CA LEU A 59 -2.66 -16.94 -0.55
C LEU A 59 -1.90 -16.32 -1.72
N VAL A 60 -1.91 -17.00 -2.87
CA VAL A 60 -1.15 -16.63 -4.06
C VAL A 60 -2.06 -16.54 -5.28
N GLY A 61 -1.98 -15.43 -6.01
CA GLY A 61 -2.65 -15.27 -7.30
C GLY A 61 -1.86 -15.94 -8.42
N ARG A 62 -2.51 -16.80 -9.22
CA ARG A 62 -1.87 -17.50 -10.35
C ARG A 62 -1.71 -16.65 -11.61
N THR A 63 -2.44 -15.55 -11.73
CA THR A 63 -2.33 -14.60 -12.84
C THR A 63 -2.17 -13.17 -12.32
N ILE A 64 -1.80 -12.24 -13.21
CA ILE A 64 -1.77 -10.80 -12.87
C ILE A 64 -3.16 -10.34 -12.38
N ALA A 65 -4.23 -10.84 -13.01
CA ALA A 65 -5.59 -10.49 -12.62
C ALA A 65 -5.94 -11.02 -11.23
N THR A 66 -5.62 -12.28 -10.91
CA THR A 66 -5.95 -12.85 -9.59
C THR A 66 -5.06 -12.31 -8.48
N ARG A 67 -3.78 -11.97 -8.74
CA ARG A 67 -2.91 -11.24 -7.79
C ARG A 67 -3.51 -9.88 -7.41
N ARG A 68 -3.91 -9.12 -8.42
CA ARG A 68 -4.58 -7.84 -8.24
C ARG A 68 -5.90 -7.97 -7.48
N LEU A 69 -6.70 -8.98 -7.78
CA LEU A 69 -7.96 -9.25 -7.09
C LEU A 69 -7.73 -9.50 -5.59
N ILE A 70 -6.88 -10.47 -5.24
CA ILE A 70 -6.66 -10.82 -3.83
C ILE A 70 -6.02 -9.67 -3.05
N ARG A 71 -5.08 -8.93 -3.66
CA ARG A 71 -4.46 -7.76 -3.00
C ARG A 71 -5.49 -6.70 -2.61
N ASN A 72 -6.47 -6.45 -3.46
CA ASN A 72 -7.52 -5.48 -3.15
C ASN A 72 -8.58 -6.06 -2.20
N ALA A 73 -9.00 -7.31 -2.40
CA ALA A 73 -10.05 -7.94 -1.58
C ALA A 73 -9.63 -8.15 -0.12
N PHE A 74 -8.35 -8.43 0.12
CA PHE A 74 -7.80 -8.71 1.45
C PHE A 74 -6.90 -7.60 1.99
N LEU A 75 -6.93 -6.39 1.41
CA LEU A 75 -6.07 -5.27 1.77
C LEU A 75 -6.00 -5.00 3.29
N THR A 76 -7.13 -5.09 3.98
CA THR A 76 -7.22 -4.84 5.43
C THR A 76 -7.08 -6.10 6.29
N LYS A 77 -7.02 -7.28 5.67
CA LYS A 77 -7.08 -8.59 6.36
C LYS A 77 -5.74 -9.31 6.40
N TYR A 78 -5.02 -9.34 5.29
CA TYR A 78 -3.81 -10.17 5.13
C TYR A 78 -2.60 -9.32 4.78
N GLN A 79 -1.43 -9.71 5.29
CA GLN A 79 -0.18 -9.00 5.06
C GLN A 79 0.42 -9.41 3.72
N LEU A 80 0.63 -8.46 2.81
CA LEU A 80 1.34 -8.72 1.56
C LEU A 80 2.86 -8.88 1.77
N ARG A 81 3.44 -9.88 1.11
CA ARG A 81 4.90 -10.09 1.01
C ARG A 81 5.30 -10.34 -0.43
N GLN A 82 6.45 -9.78 -0.82
CA GLN A 82 7.08 -10.01 -2.12
C GLN A 82 8.19 -11.06 -2.05
N LYS A 83 8.63 -11.44 -0.85
CA LYS A 83 9.62 -12.51 -0.65
C LYS A 83 9.06 -13.82 -1.20
N ASP A 84 9.83 -14.45 -2.09
CA ASP A 84 9.44 -15.66 -2.83
C ASP A 84 8.19 -15.48 -3.71
N GLY A 85 7.99 -14.27 -4.24
CA GLY A 85 6.84 -13.89 -5.06
C GLY A 85 5.71 -13.24 -4.28
N GLU A 86 4.80 -12.59 -4.99
CA GLU A 86 3.65 -11.89 -4.41
C GLU A 86 2.69 -12.88 -3.73
N ARG A 87 2.65 -12.85 -2.40
CA ARG A 87 1.81 -13.70 -1.55
C ARG A 87 1.20 -12.90 -0.40
N LEU A 88 -0.02 -13.25 0.00
CA LEU A 88 -0.68 -12.72 1.19
C LEU A 88 -0.51 -13.71 2.33
N LEU A 89 0.12 -13.29 3.42
CA LEU A 89 0.23 -14.10 4.63
C LEU A 89 -1.10 -14.11 5.35
N ILE A 90 -1.60 -15.32 5.61
CA ILE A 90 -2.83 -15.53 6.36
C ILE A 90 -2.44 -15.64 7.83
N PRO A 91 -2.98 -14.79 8.72
CA PRO A 91 -2.61 -14.78 10.12
C PRO A 91 -3.05 -16.05 10.84
N GLY A 92 -2.25 -16.46 11.83
CA GLY A 92 -2.51 -17.65 12.65
C GLY A 92 -1.86 -18.92 12.10
N SER A 93 -1.84 -19.97 12.94
CA SER A 93 -1.48 -21.32 12.50
C SER A 93 -2.74 -22.10 12.14
N LEU A 94 -2.63 -22.99 11.16
CA LEU A 94 -3.70 -23.92 10.80
C LEU A 94 -3.83 -25.11 11.77
N SER A 95 -2.86 -25.30 12.69
CA SER A 95 -2.77 -26.51 13.51
C SER A 95 -2.62 -26.27 15.01
N ASP A 96 -3.69 -26.55 15.74
CA ASP A 96 -3.79 -26.70 17.19
C ASP A 96 -4.64 -27.93 17.60
N GLY A 97 -5.04 -28.77 16.63
CA GLY A 97 -5.95 -29.92 16.81
C GLY A 97 -5.57 -31.19 16.05
N ASN A 98 -6.55 -32.09 15.91
CA ASN A 98 -6.40 -33.35 15.17
C ASN A 98 -6.52 -33.15 13.63
N THR A 99 -6.27 -34.20 12.85
CA THR A 99 -6.26 -34.14 11.38
C THR A 99 -7.60 -33.73 10.75
N GLU A 100 -8.74 -34.11 11.35
CA GLU A 100 -10.05 -33.75 10.81
C GLU A 100 -10.29 -32.24 10.92
N THR A 101 -10.03 -31.68 12.10
CA THR A 101 -10.13 -30.22 12.34
C THR A 101 -9.22 -29.42 11.42
N LEU A 102 -8.00 -29.90 11.14
CA LEU A 102 -7.09 -29.25 10.19
C LEU A 102 -7.70 -29.19 8.78
N ILE A 103 -8.30 -30.28 8.32
CA ILE A 103 -8.93 -30.34 6.98
C ILE A 103 -10.13 -29.39 6.92
N GLU A 104 -10.97 -29.38 7.96
CA GLU A 104 -12.11 -28.46 8.08
C GLU A 104 -11.66 -27.00 8.03
N ASN A 105 -10.64 -26.62 8.82
CA ASN A 105 -10.07 -25.26 8.80
C ASN A 105 -9.57 -24.85 7.41
N ILE A 106 -8.96 -25.78 6.65
CA ILE A 106 -8.50 -25.52 5.28
C ILE A 106 -9.69 -25.33 4.33
N ILE A 107 -10.75 -26.14 4.46
CA ILE A 107 -11.97 -26.00 3.67
C ILE A 107 -12.63 -24.64 3.94
N ASP A 108 -12.82 -24.28 5.21
CA ASP A 108 -13.41 -23.01 5.63
C ASP A 108 -12.60 -21.82 5.08
N LEU A 109 -11.27 -21.93 5.07
CA LEU A 109 -10.40 -20.90 4.52
C LEU A 109 -10.58 -20.74 3.00
N ILE A 110 -10.67 -21.86 2.26
CA ILE A 110 -10.91 -21.85 0.81
C ILE A 110 -12.27 -21.22 0.50
N GLU A 111 -13.32 -21.66 1.17
CA GLU A 111 -14.68 -21.13 0.98
C GLU A 111 -14.76 -19.64 1.33
N GLY A 112 -14.12 -19.24 2.44
CA GLY A 112 -14.00 -17.84 2.84
C GLY A 112 -13.30 -16.99 1.78
N ILE A 113 -12.25 -17.51 1.15
CA ILE A 113 -11.53 -16.82 0.08
C ILE A 113 -12.41 -16.67 -1.17
N GLN A 114 -13.09 -17.73 -1.57
CA GLN A 114 -14.02 -17.71 -2.71
C GLN A 114 -15.18 -16.72 -2.48
N LYS A 115 -15.73 -16.70 -1.27
CA LYS A 115 -16.79 -15.76 -0.87
C LYS A 115 -16.29 -14.31 -0.89
N GLU A 116 -15.20 -13.99 -0.22
CA GLU A 116 -14.66 -12.62 -0.14
C GLU A 116 -14.31 -12.07 -1.52
N THR A 117 -13.67 -12.88 -2.37
CA THR A 117 -13.34 -12.45 -3.75
C THR A 117 -14.58 -12.26 -4.61
N THR A 118 -15.63 -13.06 -4.39
CA THR A 118 -16.93 -12.91 -5.06
C THR A 118 -17.64 -11.63 -4.62
N GLU A 119 -17.72 -11.38 -3.32
CA GLU A 119 -18.30 -10.16 -2.74
C GLU A 119 -17.53 -8.91 -3.17
N TYR A 120 -16.21 -8.98 -3.23
CA TYR A 120 -15.41 -7.88 -3.74
C TYR A 120 -15.79 -7.55 -5.19
N LEU A 121 -16.02 -8.56 -6.04
CA LEU A 121 -16.36 -8.36 -7.45
C LEU A 121 -17.82 -7.98 -7.69
N SER A 122 -18.76 -8.41 -6.84
CA SER A 122 -20.18 -8.18 -7.03
C SER A 122 -20.58 -6.71 -6.92
N PHE A 123 -19.77 -5.87 -6.28
CA PHE A 123 -20.05 -4.45 -6.08
C PHE A 123 -20.17 -3.68 -7.41
N ARG A 124 -21.39 -3.25 -7.77
CA ARG A 124 -21.67 -2.50 -9.00
C ARG A 124 -22.03 -1.04 -8.69
N ARG A 125 -22.08 -0.24 -9.76
CA ARG A 125 -22.37 1.21 -9.79
C ARG A 125 -23.57 1.65 -8.94
N GLU A 126 -24.58 0.79 -8.83
CA GLU A 126 -25.93 1.16 -8.38
C GLU A 126 -26.13 1.01 -6.85
N ASP A 127 -25.15 0.43 -6.14
CA ASP A 127 -25.26 0.12 -4.70
C ASP A 127 -24.78 1.26 -3.78
N VAL A 128 -24.74 2.51 -4.27
CA VAL A 128 -24.28 3.68 -3.48
C VAL A 128 -25.44 4.23 -2.65
N GLY A 129 -25.26 4.35 -1.33
CA GLY A 129 -26.20 5.00 -0.40
C GLY A 129 -26.95 4.03 0.52
N CYS A 130 -27.24 2.81 0.08
CA CYS A 130 -27.75 1.75 0.92
C CYS A 130 -27.16 0.43 0.43
N ASP A 131 -26.29 -0.20 1.23
CA ASP A 131 -25.75 -1.57 1.03
C ASP A 131 -24.44 -1.76 0.23
N ALA A 132 -23.70 -0.71 -0.14
CA ALA A 132 -22.28 -0.87 -0.51
C ALA A 132 -21.50 -1.52 0.65
N PRO A 133 -20.69 -2.59 0.42
CA PRO A 133 -19.93 -3.23 1.48
C PRO A 133 -18.75 -2.38 2.00
N GLY A 134 -18.56 -1.16 1.48
CA GLY A 134 -17.44 -0.27 1.79
C GLY A 134 -17.44 1.07 1.06
N LEU A 135 -16.46 1.91 1.38
CA LEU A 135 -16.25 3.25 0.83
C LEU A 135 -15.45 3.20 -0.48
N PRO A 136 -15.93 3.77 -1.61
CA PRO A 136 -15.15 3.90 -2.83
C PRO A 136 -13.96 4.85 -2.65
N ILE A 137 -12.74 4.31 -2.78
CA ILE A 137 -11.49 5.07 -2.72
C ILE A 137 -10.68 4.75 -3.97
N TYR A 138 -10.10 5.74 -4.63
CA TYR A 138 -9.20 5.49 -5.74
C TYR A 138 -7.78 5.23 -5.23
N TRP A 139 -7.17 4.11 -5.64
CA TRP A 139 -5.73 3.92 -5.55
C TRP A 139 -5.21 3.12 -6.75
N TRP A 140 -3.93 3.32 -7.07
CA TRP A 140 -3.29 2.56 -8.13
C TRP A 140 -2.91 1.16 -7.63
N ASP A 141 -3.16 0.15 -8.45
CA ASP A 141 -3.00 -1.25 -8.09
C ASP A 141 -2.44 -2.06 -9.26
N GLY A 142 -1.65 -1.44 -10.15
CA GLY A 142 -1.02 -2.14 -11.27
C GLY A 142 0.14 -3.02 -10.82
N LEU A 143 0.94 -2.53 -9.88
CA LEU A 143 2.02 -3.22 -9.18
C LEU A 143 1.83 -2.96 -7.69
N ALA A 144 2.22 -3.91 -6.85
CA ALA A 144 2.18 -3.69 -5.41
C ALA A 144 3.13 -2.53 -5.03
N ASN A 145 2.60 -1.57 -4.28
CA ASN A 145 3.36 -0.48 -3.70
C ASN A 145 2.69 0.00 -2.41
N PHE A 146 3.42 0.07 -1.31
CA PHE A 146 2.89 0.51 -0.03
C PHE A 146 2.33 1.94 -0.08
N GLY A 147 2.92 2.80 -0.91
CA GLY A 147 2.50 4.19 -1.08
C GLY A 147 1.12 4.32 -1.74
N ASP A 148 0.70 3.32 -2.52
CA ASP A 148 -0.65 3.28 -3.08
C ASP A 148 -1.66 2.66 -2.12
N SER A 149 -1.24 1.71 -1.28
CA SER A 149 -2.13 1.02 -0.34
C SER A 149 -2.29 1.72 1.01
N VAL A 150 -1.37 2.61 1.40
CA VAL A 150 -1.44 3.30 2.70
C VAL A 150 -2.64 4.24 2.82
N GLY A 151 -3.04 4.90 1.73
CA GLY A 151 -4.22 5.77 1.68
C GLY A 151 -5.53 5.06 2.04
N PRO A 152 -5.93 4.00 1.31
CA PRO A 152 -7.15 3.25 1.65
C PRO A 152 -7.07 2.56 3.01
N LEU A 153 -5.88 2.14 3.46
CA LEU A 153 -5.70 1.57 4.80
C LEU A 153 -5.92 2.60 5.92
N LEU A 154 -5.34 3.80 5.77
CA LEU A 154 -5.53 4.88 6.72
C LEU A 154 -7.00 5.29 6.81
N VAL A 155 -7.66 5.49 5.67
CA VAL A 155 -9.10 5.85 5.65
C VAL A 155 -9.96 4.76 6.29
N SER A 156 -9.63 3.48 6.04
CA SER A 156 -10.31 2.35 6.65
C SER A 156 -10.24 2.39 8.17
N GLU A 157 -9.04 2.69 8.72
CA GLU A 157 -8.81 2.82 10.16
C GLU A 157 -9.54 4.05 10.73
N MET A 158 -9.41 5.20 10.08
CA MET A 158 -10.00 6.46 10.52
C MET A 158 -11.53 6.43 10.61
N LEU A 159 -12.17 5.81 9.63
CA LEU A 159 -13.63 5.83 9.47
C LEU A 159 -14.30 4.51 9.82
N SER A 160 -13.52 3.48 10.20
CA SER A 160 -14.02 2.12 10.46
C SER A 160 -14.84 1.54 9.29
N VAL A 161 -14.37 1.79 8.06
CA VAL A 161 -15.03 1.33 6.81
C VAL A 161 -14.14 0.40 6.01
N LYS A 162 -14.74 -0.50 5.24
CA LYS A 162 -14.02 -1.31 4.25
C LYS A 162 -13.66 -0.44 3.04
N PRO A 163 -12.40 -0.36 2.60
CA PRO A 163 -12.04 0.39 1.40
C PRO A 163 -12.34 -0.43 0.14
N LEU A 164 -12.91 0.21 -0.89
CA LEU A 164 -13.20 -0.42 -2.19
C LEU A 164 -12.48 0.32 -3.31
N ASN A 165 -11.65 -0.40 -4.09
CA ASN A 165 -10.85 0.26 -5.13
C ASN A 165 -11.75 0.75 -6.26
N ALA A 166 -11.77 2.08 -6.45
CA ALA A 166 -12.55 2.74 -7.49
C ALA A 166 -11.87 2.71 -8.87
N ARG A 167 -10.59 2.33 -9.00
CA ARG A 167 -9.83 2.39 -10.27
C ARG A 167 -10.47 1.59 -11.41
N GLN A 168 -11.03 0.42 -11.11
CA GLN A 168 -11.77 -0.40 -12.09
C GLN A 168 -13.29 -0.18 -12.03
N ARG A 169 -13.74 0.73 -11.17
CA ARG A 169 -15.14 1.04 -10.94
C ARG A 169 -15.39 2.49 -11.33
N VAL A 170 -15.12 2.82 -12.59
CA VAL A 170 -15.29 4.18 -13.16
C VAL A 170 -16.71 4.76 -13.00
N ARG A 171 -17.65 3.89 -12.65
CA ARG A 171 -19.04 4.20 -12.41
C ARG A 171 -19.37 4.47 -10.93
N ALA A 172 -18.47 4.17 -10.00
CA ALA A 172 -18.63 4.46 -8.57
C ALA A 172 -18.60 5.99 -8.38
N GLY A 173 -19.73 6.58 -8.02
CA GLY A 173 -19.79 7.96 -7.53
C GLY A 173 -19.20 8.08 -6.12
N ASN A 174 -19.13 9.30 -5.60
CA ASN A 174 -18.66 9.63 -4.26
C ASN A 174 -17.29 9.02 -3.94
N THR A 175 -16.37 9.09 -4.91
CA THR A 175 -15.04 8.48 -4.74
C THR A 175 -14.09 9.42 -4.03
N LEU A 176 -13.44 8.92 -3.00
CA LEU A 176 -12.34 9.59 -2.33
C LEU A 176 -11.00 9.40 -3.08
N PHE A 177 -10.27 10.48 -3.28
CA PHE A 177 -8.88 10.49 -3.73
C PHE A 177 -8.01 11.01 -2.58
N SER A 178 -7.21 10.14 -1.97
CA SER A 178 -6.40 10.44 -0.79
C SER A 178 -4.89 10.42 -1.07
N VAL A 179 -4.12 9.57 -0.39
CA VAL A 179 -2.66 9.53 -0.48
C VAL A 179 -2.17 9.30 -1.91
N GLY A 180 -1.11 10.03 -2.29
CA GLY A 180 -0.41 9.84 -3.56
C GLY A 180 -0.59 10.98 -4.58
N SER A 181 0.04 10.80 -5.75
CA SER A 181 -0.04 11.75 -6.88
C SER A 181 -1.17 11.38 -7.85
N ILE A 182 -2.38 11.16 -7.31
CA ILE A 182 -3.48 10.51 -8.04
C ILE A 182 -4.59 11.46 -8.49
N THR A 183 -4.51 12.76 -8.18
CA THR A 183 -5.54 13.76 -8.56
C THR A 183 -5.75 13.82 -10.08
N THR A 184 -4.70 13.61 -10.88
CA THR A 184 -4.83 13.58 -12.35
C THR A 184 -5.59 12.37 -12.88
N SER A 185 -5.86 11.38 -12.04
CA SER A 185 -6.56 10.13 -12.38
C SER A 185 -8.07 10.21 -12.15
N ILE A 186 -8.59 11.38 -11.79
CA ILE A 186 -10.04 11.63 -11.71
C ILE A 186 -10.65 11.46 -13.10
N ASP A 187 -11.52 10.47 -13.25
CA ASP A 187 -12.21 10.13 -14.49
C ASP A 187 -13.74 10.13 -14.36
N ARG A 188 -14.26 10.57 -13.21
CA ARG A 188 -15.68 10.54 -12.83
C ARG A 188 -16.11 11.81 -12.10
N ASP A 189 -17.42 12.03 -12.03
CA ASP A 189 -18.06 13.07 -11.24
C ASP A 189 -18.25 12.60 -9.78
N ASN A 190 -18.67 13.51 -8.89
CA ASN A 190 -18.88 13.24 -7.46
C ASN A 190 -17.63 12.68 -6.81
N VAL A 191 -16.62 13.54 -6.66
CA VAL A 191 -15.30 13.17 -6.18
C VAL A 191 -14.91 14.07 -5.03
N THR A 192 -14.35 13.48 -3.98
CA THR A 192 -13.74 14.20 -2.87
C THR A 192 -12.23 14.01 -2.94
N VAL A 193 -11.47 15.10 -2.91
CA VAL A 193 -10.00 15.10 -2.88
C VAL A 193 -9.54 15.48 -1.48
N TRP A 194 -8.76 14.61 -0.84
CA TRP A 194 -8.24 14.81 0.51
C TRP A 194 -6.73 14.56 0.56
N GLY A 195 -5.94 15.62 0.45
CA GLY A 195 -4.49 15.59 0.60
C GLY A 195 -3.73 14.96 -0.58
N SER A 196 -4.42 14.46 -1.61
CA SER A 196 -3.80 14.00 -2.86
C SER A 196 -3.05 15.13 -3.57
N GLY A 197 -1.96 14.79 -4.25
CA GLY A 197 -1.13 15.71 -5.02
C GLY A 197 -1.17 15.45 -6.54
N LEU A 198 -0.49 16.31 -7.29
CA LEU A 198 -0.17 16.07 -8.70
C LEU A 198 1.18 15.35 -8.86
N LEU A 199 1.36 14.66 -9.98
CA LEU A 199 2.65 14.06 -10.34
C LEU A 199 3.62 15.08 -10.94
N ALA A 200 3.07 15.96 -11.76
CA ALA A 200 3.71 17.02 -12.53
C ALA A 200 2.67 18.13 -12.80
N PRO A 201 3.08 19.31 -13.30
CA PRO A 201 2.14 20.32 -13.78
C PRO A 201 1.14 19.73 -14.78
N LEU A 202 -0.09 20.26 -14.79
CA LEU A 202 -1.17 19.68 -15.59
C LEU A 202 -0.89 19.88 -17.09
N SER A 203 -0.93 18.78 -17.85
CA SER A 203 -0.94 18.83 -19.32
C SER A 203 -2.30 19.27 -19.86
N ASP A 204 -2.35 19.79 -21.09
CA ASP A 204 -3.60 20.22 -21.74
C ASP A 204 -4.67 19.11 -21.75
N ARG A 205 -4.26 17.85 -21.97
CA ARG A 205 -5.16 16.69 -21.92
C ARG A 205 -5.75 16.48 -20.53
N GLN A 206 -4.94 16.62 -19.48
CA GLN A 206 -5.42 16.49 -18.10
C GLN A 206 -6.35 17.66 -17.74
N ILE A 207 -6.03 18.88 -18.16
CA ILE A 207 -6.89 20.05 -17.98
C ILE A 207 -8.26 19.84 -18.61
N MET A 208 -8.30 19.41 -19.89
CA MET A 208 -9.55 19.10 -20.59
C MET A 208 -10.36 18.02 -19.85
N ASN A 209 -9.69 16.96 -19.36
CA ASN A 209 -10.36 15.88 -18.65
C ASN A 209 -10.92 16.29 -17.28
N LEU A 210 -10.21 17.14 -16.53
CA LEU A 210 -10.59 17.55 -15.19
C LEU A 210 -11.64 18.66 -15.19
N ARG A 211 -11.57 19.62 -16.14
CA ARG A 211 -12.54 20.73 -16.24
C ARG A 211 -13.98 20.29 -16.50
N GLN A 212 -14.17 19.13 -17.13
CA GLN A 212 -15.51 18.60 -17.42
C GLN A 212 -16.14 17.86 -16.22
N ARG A 213 -15.39 17.64 -15.13
CA ARG A 213 -15.87 16.90 -13.96
C ARG A 213 -16.80 17.76 -13.13
N LYS A 214 -17.91 17.17 -12.68
CA LYS A 214 -18.90 17.81 -11.82
C LYS A 214 -18.77 17.34 -10.38
N ASN A 215 -19.15 18.21 -9.45
CA ASN A 215 -19.17 17.91 -8.01
C ASN A 215 -17.82 17.36 -7.53
N VAL A 216 -16.74 18.09 -7.86
CA VAL A 216 -15.42 17.81 -7.31
C VAL A 216 -15.23 18.70 -6.10
N GLU A 217 -15.21 18.09 -4.93
CA GLU A 217 -14.92 18.73 -3.67
C GLU A 217 -13.45 18.54 -3.32
N VAL A 218 -12.76 19.62 -2.96
CA VAL A 218 -11.37 19.57 -2.51
C VAL A 218 -11.35 19.96 -1.04
N LEU A 219 -11.06 19.00 -0.17
CA LEU A 219 -10.95 19.21 1.28
C LEU A 219 -9.55 19.63 1.70
N ALA A 220 -8.54 19.07 1.03
CA ALA A 220 -7.13 19.34 1.24
C ALA A 220 -6.32 18.91 0.01
N VAL A 221 -5.11 19.43 -0.14
CA VAL A 221 -4.14 18.98 -1.15
C VAL A 221 -2.77 18.77 -0.55
N ARG A 222 -1.92 17.96 -1.18
CA ARG A 222 -0.60 17.62 -0.61
C ARG A 222 0.25 18.85 -0.28
N GLY A 223 0.24 19.86 -1.16
CA GLY A 223 1.07 21.03 -1.05
C GLY A 223 0.61 22.20 -1.93
N ARG A 224 1.30 23.33 -1.78
CA ARG A 224 0.95 24.60 -2.42
C ARG A 224 1.04 24.56 -3.93
N TYR A 225 1.93 23.75 -4.51
CA TYR A 225 2.04 23.67 -5.97
C TYR A 225 0.85 22.95 -6.59
N THR A 226 0.35 21.90 -5.93
CA THR A 226 -0.90 21.26 -6.33
C THR A 226 -2.06 22.26 -6.25
N GLN A 227 -2.20 23.02 -5.15
CA GLN A 227 -3.22 24.07 -5.02
C GLN A 227 -3.18 25.04 -6.20
N LEU A 228 -2.00 25.66 -6.43
CA LEU A 228 -1.83 26.67 -7.47
C LEU A 228 -2.18 26.15 -8.87
N GLU A 229 -1.78 24.93 -9.20
CA GLU A 229 -2.11 24.32 -10.50
C GLU A 229 -3.61 24.07 -10.65
N LEU A 230 -4.28 23.54 -9.62
CA LEU A 230 -5.73 23.28 -9.66
C LEU A 230 -6.53 24.59 -9.78
N GLU A 231 -6.19 25.61 -8.99
CA GLU A 231 -6.86 26.91 -9.05
C GLU A 231 -6.61 27.60 -10.39
N ALA A 232 -5.35 27.76 -10.81
CA ALA A 232 -5.01 28.53 -12.00
C ALA A 232 -5.45 27.85 -13.31
N LYS A 233 -5.43 26.51 -13.37
CA LYS A 233 -5.73 25.77 -14.60
C LYS A 233 -7.16 25.26 -14.64
N LEU A 234 -7.78 24.93 -13.52
CA LEU A 234 -9.13 24.35 -13.49
C LEU A 234 -10.19 25.30 -12.95
N GLY A 235 -9.79 26.37 -12.24
CA GLY A 235 -10.73 27.27 -11.56
C GLY A 235 -11.44 26.60 -10.39
N TRP A 236 -10.87 25.52 -9.84
CA TRP A 236 -11.41 24.83 -8.67
C TRP A 236 -11.15 25.66 -7.41
N THR A 237 -12.10 25.64 -6.47
CA THR A 237 -11.89 26.16 -5.12
C THR A 237 -11.06 25.16 -4.33
N VAL A 238 -9.89 25.57 -3.84
CA VAL A 238 -9.01 24.71 -3.04
C VAL A 238 -8.73 25.38 -1.69
N PRO A 239 -9.15 24.78 -0.56
CA PRO A 239 -8.92 25.36 0.76
C PRO A 239 -7.43 25.37 1.11
N SER A 240 -7.04 26.25 2.02
CA SER A 240 -5.66 26.33 2.54
C SER A 240 -5.40 25.25 3.61
N VAL A 241 -5.75 24.01 3.30
CA VAL A 241 -5.48 22.81 4.11
C VAL A 241 -4.50 21.95 3.33
N PHE A 242 -3.32 21.76 3.90
CA PHE A 242 -2.19 21.13 3.22
C PHE A 242 -1.67 19.92 3.98
N GLY A 243 -1.20 18.93 3.22
CA GLY A 243 -0.48 17.78 3.75
C GLY A 243 -0.87 16.50 3.01
N ASP A 244 0.09 15.59 2.88
CA ASP A 244 -0.22 14.23 2.50
C ASP A 244 -0.89 13.52 3.69
N PRO A 245 -2.02 12.82 3.52
CA PRO A 245 -2.69 12.16 4.63
C PRO A 245 -1.82 11.14 5.36
N ALA A 246 -0.79 10.58 4.71
CA ALA A 246 0.16 9.69 5.37
C ALA A 246 0.96 10.36 6.51
N LEU A 247 0.90 11.70 6.65
CA LEU A 247 1.40 12.40 7.84
C LEU A 247 0.62 12.07 9.12
N LEU A 248 -0.62 11.60 9.00
CA LEU A 248 -1.48 11.22 10.13
C LEU A 248 -1.23 9.78 10.62
N LEU A 249 -0.41 8.99 9.92
CA LEU A 249 -0.19 7.57 10.25
C LEU A 249 0.18 7.30 11.71
N PRO A 250 1.04 8.09 12.40
CA PRO A 250 1.39 7.81 13.79
C PRO A 250 0.19 7.77 14.75
N LYS A 251 -0.91 8.49 14.42
CA LYS A 251 -2.14 8.50 15.22
C LYS A 251 -2.94 7.21 15.09
N TYR A 252 -2.91 6.59 13.91
CA TYR A 252 -3.76 5.44 13.56
C TYR A 252 -2.99 4.11 13.50
N PHE A 253 -1.67 4.16 13.34
CA PHE A 253 -0.78 3.01 13.33
C PHE A 253 0.39 3.26 14.30
N PRO A 254 0.15 3.36 15.61
CA PRO A 254 1.21 3.66 16.57
C PRO A 254 2.29 2.55 16.54
N VAL A 255 3.55 2.95 16.32
CA VAL A 255 4.71 2.06 16.39
C VAL A 255 5.48 2.38 17.66
N PRO A 256 5.74 1.39 18.54
CA PRO A 256 6.55 1.61 19.74
C PRO A 256 7.92 2.18 19.39
N ARG A 257 8.30 3.30 20.01
CA ARG A 257 9.66 3.84 19.85
C ARG A 257 10.66 2.86 20.43
N ARG A 258 11.62 2.43 19.62
CA ARG A 258 12.80 1.68 20.10
C ARG A 258 13.78 2.63 20.77
N ASP A 259 14.59 2.09 21.69
CA ASP A 259 15.64 2.87 22.34
C ASP A 259 16.60 3.44 21.27
N PRO A 260 16.94 4.74 21.29
CA PRO A 260 17.94 5.31 20.40
C PRO A 260 19.29 4.57 20.42
N LEU A 261 19.62 3.81 21.47
CA LEU A 261 20.83 3.00 21.53
C LEU A 261 20.73 1.66 20.77
N ASP A 262 19.51 1.17 20.51
CA ASP A 262 19.23 0.02 19.64
C ASP A 262 19.19 0.43 18.14
N SER A 263 19.36 1.72 17.83
CA SER A 263 19.00 2.35 16.55
C SER A 263 20.01 2.16 15.38
N LYS A 264 20.77 1.07 15.34
CA LYS A 264 21.71 0.83 14.22
C LYS A 264 21.06 0.51 12.87
N SER A 265 19.74 0.45 12.75
CA SER A 265 19.08 0.16 11.47
C SER A 265 18.84 1.42 10.65
N ILE A 266 19.73 1.69 9.69
CA ILE A 266 19.45 2.60 8.58
C ILE A 266 18.49 1.89 7.64
N SER A 267 17.38 2.53 7.29
CA SER A 267 16.49 2.02 6.24
C SER A 267 16.71 2.73 4.92
N VAL A 268 16.80 1.95 3.86
CA VAL A 268 16.92 2.44 2.48
C VAL A 268 15.64 2.08 1.74
N VAL A 269 14.87 3.09 1.33
CA VAL A 269 13.57 2.94 0.66
C VAL A 269 13.71 3.41 -0.80
N LEU A 270 14.05 2.49 -1.69
CA LEU A 270 14.19 2.81 -3.11
C LEU A 270 12.85 2.66 -3.83
N HIS A 271 12.61 3.57 -4.76
CA HIS A 271 11.55 3.36 -5.75
C HIS A 271 11.86 2.10 -6.56
N TRP A 272 10.84 1.36 -7.00
CA TRP A 272 11.03 0.06 -7.67
C TRP A 272 11.94 0.14 -8.91
N GLU A 273 11.90 1.25 -9.65
CA GLU A 273 12.80 1.50 -10.79
C GLU A 273 14.27 1.66 -10.41
N HIS A 274 14.57 2.07 -9.18
CA HIS A 274 15.94 2.16 -8.67
C HIS A 274 16.37 0.89 -7.94
N ALA A 275 15.44 0.25 -7.22
CA ALA A 275 15.69 -0.96 -6.45
C ALA A 275 16.24 -2.11 -7.33
N LYS A 276 15.82 -2.17 -8.60
CA LYS A 276 16.31 -3.17 -9.58
C LYS A 276 17.81 -3.08 -9.90
N TYR A 277 18.49 -2.01 -9.50
CA TYR A 277 19.93 -1.81 -9.71
C TYR A 277 20.78 -2.13 -8.48
N LEU A 278 20.13 -2.50 -7.37
CA LEU A 278 20.81 -2.87 -6.14
C LEU A 278 20.90 -4.40 -6.07
N ASP A 279 22.12 -4.91 -6.06
CA ASP A 279 22.40 -6.36 -6.06
C ASP A 279 22.97 -6.83 -4.71
N THR A 280 23.16 -5.91 -3.76
CA THR A 280 23.89 -6.16 -2.52
C THR A 280 22.97 -6.07 -1.31
N ALA A 281 23.02 -7.09 -0.46
CA ALA A 281 22.61 -6.97 0.93
C ALA A 281 23.82 -6.49 1.73
N GLU A 282 23.62 -5.47 2.57
CA GLU A 282 24.66 -4.94 3.46
C GLU A 282 24.23 -5.19 4.90
N GLU A 283 25.17 -5.67 5.72
CA GLU A 283 24.92 -5.90 7.14
C GLU A 283 24.55 -4.57 7.82
N ASN A 284 23.53 -4.58 8.69
CA ASN A 284 23.02 -3.39 9.38
C ASN A 284 22.34 -2.32 8.50
N ILE A 285 22.13 -2.58 7.20
CA ILE A 285 21.26 -1.77 6.34
C ILE A 285 19.98 -2.54 6.04
N ASN A 286 18.83 -1.92 6.33
CA ASN A 286 17.53 -2.47 6.01
C ASN A 286 17.04 -1.93 4.65
N PHE A 287 17.24 -2.71 3.60
CA PHE A 287 16.66 -2.39 2.29
C PHE A 287 15.19 -2.77 2.26
N ILE A 288 14.32 -1.77 2.34
CA ILE A 288 12.88 -1.96 2.41
C ILE A 288 12.31 -2.15 1.01
N ASN A 289 11.58 -3.24 0.81
CA ASN A 289 10.85 -3.49 -0.42
C ASN A 289 9.53 -2.72 -0.42
N VAL A 290 9.43 -1.71 -1.29
CA VAL A 290 8.21 -0.89 -1.41
C VAL A 290 6.98 -1.66 -1.87
N GLY A 291 7.12 -2.88 -2.40
CA GLY A 291 6.00 -3.74 -2.80
C GLY A 291 5.45 -4.62 -1.68
N ASP A 292 6.05 -4.61 -0.49
CA ASP A 292 5.52 -5.30 0.69
C ASP A 292 4.31 -4.55 1.28
N ASP A 293 3.66 -5.19 2.26
CA ASP A 293 2.54 -4.62 3.01
C ASP A 293 2.83 -3.25 3.60
N ALA A 294 1.84 -2.35 3.56
CA ALA A 294 2.04 -1.00 4.04
C ALA A 294 2.28 -0.89 5.54
N ARG A 295 1.63 -1.72 6.37
CA ARG A 295 1.86 -1.67 7.82
C ARG A 295 3.27 -2.13 8.14
N LEU A 296 3.75 -3.17 7.46
CA LEU A 296 5.13 -3.62 7.59
C LEU A 296 6.13 -2.54 7.17
N VAL A 297 5.97 -1.97 5.98
CA VAL A 297 6.90 -0.96 5.46
C VAL A 297 6.92 0.26 6.39
N VAL A 298 5.76 0.70 6.88
CA VAL A 298 5.65 1.78 7.86
C VAL A 298 6.37 1.43 9.15
N GLU A 299 6.17 0.23 9.71
CA GLU A 299 6.86 -0.24 10.91
C GLU A 299 8.38 -0.26 10.73
N GLN A 300 8.86 -0.75 9.59
CA GLN A 300 10.29 -0.79 9.28
C GLN A 300 10.90 0.62 9.20
N ILE A 301 10.22 1.57 8.54
CA ILE A 301 10.67 2.96 8.47
C ILE A 301 10.63 3.59 9.87
N ALA A 302 9.52 3.45 10.60
CA ALA A 302 9.33 4.02 11.93
C ALA A 302 10.31 3.46 12.99
N SER A 303 10.82 2.25 12.78
CA SER A 303 11.82 1.62 13.65
C SER A 303 13.28 2.00 13.32
N SER A 304 13.50 2.87 12.33
CA SER A 304 14.84 3.22 11.84
C SER A 304 15.45 4.40 12.59
N SER A 305 16.79 4.50 12.62
CA SER A 305 17.45 5.76 13.03
C SER A 305 17.43 6.80 11.94
N VAL A 306 17.56 6.37 10.69
CA VAL A 306 17.59 7.22 9.49
C VAL A 306 16.86 6.52 8.34
N CYS A 307 16.10 7.28 7.57
CA CYS A 307 15.48 6.82 6.32
C CYS A 307 16.14 7.50 5.10
N ILE A 308 16.81 6.72 4.26
CA ILE A 308 17.34 7.20 2.97
C ILE A 308 16.38 6.75 1.88
N SER A 309 15.72 7.68 1.20
CA SER A 309 14.62 7.33 0.30
C SER A 309 14.69 8.03 -1.04
N SER A 310 14.52 7.24 -2.11
CA SER A 310 14.19 7.76 -3.43
C SER A 310 12.68 7.68 -3.73
N SER A 311 11.88 7.12 -2.81
CA SER A 311 10.43 7.09 -2.85
C SER A 311 9.85 8.28 -2.09
N LEU A 312 8.85 8.98 -2.65
CA LEU A 312 8.20 10.09 -1.95
C LEU A 312 7.51 9.61 -0.67
N HIS A 313 6.76 8.51 -0.72
CA HIS A 313 6.09 8.00 0.48
C HIS A 313 7.08 7.47 1.53
N GLY A 314 8.29 7.04 1.14
CA GLY A 314 9.34 6.73 2.12
C GLY A 314 9.77 7.95 2.93
N ILE A 315 9.81 9.14 2.28
CA ILE A 315 10.09 10.42 2.94
C ILE A 315 8.91 10.86 3.80
N ILE A 316 7.68 10.79 3.28
CA ILE A 316 6.47 11.22 4.01
C ILE A 316 6.28 10.39 5.27
N VAL A 317 6.44 9.06 5.21
CA VAL A 317 6.35 8.19 6.38
C VAL A 317 7.46 8.51 7.38
N ALA A 318 8.71 8.67 6.93
CA ALA A 318 9.80 9.05 7.84
C ALA A 318 9.53 10.38 8.54
N GLN A 319 9.04 11.39 7.81
CA GLN A 319 8.62 12.68 8.36
C GLN A 319 7.52 12.51 9.42
N ALA A 320 6.50 11.71 9.13
CA ALA A 320 5.36 11.50 10.03
C ALA A 320 5.81 10.90 11.38
N TYR A 321 6.70 9.91 11.36
CA TYR A 321 7.19 9.24 12.57
C TYR A 321 8.37 9.95 13.25
N GLY A 322 8.82 11.10 12.73
CA GLY A 322 9.93 11.86 13.29
C GLY A 322 11.29 11.21 13.08
N ILE A 323 11.46 10.45 11.99
CA ILE A 323 12.71 9.80 11.61
C ILE A 323 13.49 10.74 10.68
N PRO A 324 14.74 11.14 11.01
CA PRO A 324 15.60 11.89 10.11
C PRO A 324 15.74 11.19 8.76
N TRP A 325 15.70 11.95 7.67
CA TRP A 325 15.66 11.37 6.33
C TRP A 325 16.52 12.12 5.31
N ILE A 326 16.79 11.43 4.20
CA ILE A 326 17.52 11.95 3.04
C ILE A 326 16.69 11.70 1.78
N TRP A 327 16.50 12.76 1.00
CA TRP A 327 16.00 12.61 -0.37
C TRP A 327 17.15 12.16 -1.28
N LEU A 328 17.18 10.87 -1.60
CA LEU A 328 18.13 10.28 -2.52
C LEU A 328 17.63 10.39 -3.96
N GLN A 329 18.41 11.04 -4.81
CA GLN A 329 18.17 11.08 -6.25
C GLN A 329 19.17 10.18 -6.98
N VAL A 330 18.66 9.32 -7.87
CA VAL A 330 19.48 8.64 -8.88
C VAL A 330 19.52 9.55 -10.12
N SER A 331 20.58 10.35 -10.24
CA SER A 331 20.58 11.56 -11.08
C SER A 331 20.46 11.28 -12.58
N ASP A 332 20.99 10.14 -13.03
CA ASP A 332 20.98 9.66 -14.41
C ASP A 332 19.77 8.78 -14.74
N HIS A 333 18.92 8.46 -13.76
CA HIS A 333 17.71 7.66 -13.90
C HIS A 333 16.55 8.31 -13.15
N LYS A 334 16.06 9.43 -13.66
CA LYS A 334 14.96 10.15 -13.01
C LYS A 334 13.64 9.37 -13.12
N LEU A 335 12.94 9.25 -12.00
CA LEU A 335 11.65 8.55 -11.90
C LEU A 335 10.54 9.16 -12.77
N HIS A 336 10.57 10.48 -12.95
CA HIS A 336 9.65 11.21 -13.81
C HIS A 336 10.39 12.35 -14.49
N SER A 337 9.74 12.99 -15.46
CA SER A 337 10.27 14.18 -16.14
C SER A 337 10.48 15.38 -15.19
N SER A 338 9.88 15.35 -13.99
CA SER A 338 9.91 16.44 -13.01
C SER A 338 10.02 15.94 -11.57
N ASN A 339 10.60 16.77 -10.70
CA ASN A 339 10.60 16.58 -9.24
C ASN A 339 9.32 17.12 -8.57
N PHE A 340 8.34 17.62 -9.35
CA PHE A 340 7.16 18.34 -8.87
C PHE A 340 6.52 17.69 -7.64
N LYS A 341 6.30 16.37 -7.63
CA LYS A 341 5.66 15.70 -6.49
C LYS A 341 6.43 15.85 -5.16
N PHE A 342 7.76 15.86 -5.23
CA PHE A 342 8.63 16.09 -4.08
C PHE A 342 8.62 17.56 -3.68
N ASP A 343 8.83 18.46 -4.65
CA ASP A 343 8.87 19.90 -4.36
C ASP A 343 7.53 20.42 -3.83
N ASP A 344 6.41 19.87 -4.31
CA ASP A 344 5.06 20.12 -3.81
C ASP A 344 4.92 19.71 -2.34
N PHE A 345 5.34 18.49 -1.98
CA PHE A 345 5.38 18.08 -0.57
C PHE A 345 6.31 18.98 0.26
N PHE A 346 7.49 19.35 -0.26
CA PHE A 346 8.42 20.22 0.46
C PHE A 346 7.90 21.64 0.70
N THR A 347 6.79 22.05 0.08
CA THR A 347 6.10 23.31 0.43
C THR A 347 5.46 23.28 1.82
N THR A 348 5.32 22.09 2.43
CA THR A 348 4.82 21.91 3.81
C THR A 348 5.94 21.84 4.84
N LEU A 349 7.22 21.95 4.44
CA LEU A 349 8.39 21.78 5.30
C LEU A 349 9.30 23.02 5.28
N GLU A 350 10.15 23.17 6.29
CA GLU A 350 11.28 24.13 6.24
C GLU A 350 12.29 23.68 5.18
N ARG A 351 12.16 24.27 3.99
CA ARG A 351 12.89 23.86 2.78
C ARG A 351 14.40 23.86 2.97
N ARG A 352 14.96 24.76 3.78
CA ARG A 352 16.41 24.88 4.03
C ARG A 352 16.97 23.67 4.79
N GLN A 353 16.13 22.97 5.54
CA GLN A 353 16.53 21.80 6.30
C GLN A 353 16.45 20.50 5.49
N VAL A 354 15.82 20.49 4.30
CA VAL A 354 15.69 19.28 3.48
C VAL A 354 17.06 18.80 2.98
N CYS A 355 17.49 17.64 3.48
CA CYS A 355 18.71 16.99 3.00
C CYS A 355 18.47 16.28 1.66
N LYS A 356 19.27 16.66 0.66
CA LYS A 356 19.24 16.09 -0.69
C LYS A 356 20.61 15.51 -1.04
N LYS A 357 20.64 14.27 -1.50
CA LYS A 357 21.85 13.61 -2.02
C LYS A 357 21.58 13.05 -3.42
N SER A 358 22.62 13.03 -4.24
CA SER A 358 22.54 12.50 -5.59
C SER A 358 23.62 11.45 -5.81
N VAL A 359 23.25 10.36 -6.47
CA VAL A 359 24.12 9.25 -6.87
C VAL A 359 23.81 8.93 -8.32
N VAL A 360 24.80 8.43 -9.08
CA VAL A 360 24.53 7.85 -10.40
C VAL A 360 24.25 6.36 -10.24
N GLN A 361 23.46 5.78 -11.14
CA GLN A 361 22.99 4.40 -11.01
C GLN A 361 24.13 3.39 -10.89
N LYS A 362 25.21 3.56 -11.66
CA LYS A 362 26.38 2.68 -11.60
C LYS A 362 27.08 2.65 -10.23
N ASP A 363 26.92 3.70 -9.43
CA ASP A 363 27.59 3.86 -8.14
C ASP A 363 26.68 3.40 -6.98
N LEU A 364 25.42 3.03 -7.23
CA LEU A 364 24.45 2.64 -6.18
C LEU A 364 24.96 1.52 -5.28
N ASN A 365 25.60 0.49 -5.84
CA ASN A 365 26.17 -0.63 -5.07
C ASN A 365 27.45 -0.26 -4.30
N GLY A 366 28.06 0.90 -4.59
CA GLY A 366 29.24 1.42 -3.89
C GLY A 366 28.94 2.54 -2.89
N VAL A 367 27.66 2.85 -2.67
CA VAL A 367 27.24 3.90 -1.74
C VAL A 367 27.57 3.47 -0.32
N SER A 368 28.31 4.32 0.41
CA SER A 368 28.46 4.16 1.86
C SER A 368 27.20 4.72 2.55
N TRP A 369 26.22 3.87 2.82
CA TRP A 369 24.94 4.27 3.41
C TRP A 369 25.10 4.90 4.79
N HIS A 370 25.99 4.37 5.63
CA HIS A 370 26.35 4.96 6.92
C HIS A 370 26.85 6.41 6.77
N LYS A 371 27.76 6.68 5.84
CA LYS A 371 28.26 8.03 5.59
C LYS A 371 27.19 8.98 5.06
N LEU A 372 26.27 8.48 4.23
CA LEU A 372 25.13 9.28 3.79
C LEU A 372 24.26 9.67 5.00
N ALA A 373 23.93 8.69 5.85
CA ALA A 373 23.05 8.85 7.00
C ALA A 373 23.52 9.93 8.00
N GLU A 374 24.84 10.16 8.13
CA GLU A 374 25.39 11.25 8.97
C GLU A 374 24.87 12.64 8.61
N SER A 375 24.38 12.83 7.38
CA SER A 375 23.83 14.11 6.92
C SER A 375 22.31 14.18 6.93
N ALA A 376 21.63 13.16 7.44
CA ALA A 376 20.18 13.13 7.51
C ALA A 376 19.65 14.24 8.42
N THR A 377 18.50 14.80 8.05
CA THR A 377 17.83 15.86 8.80
C THR A 377 16.37 15.48 8.98
N LEU A 378 15.72 15.99 10.02
CA LEU A 378 14.28 15.98 10.15
C LEU A 378 13.80 17.43 9.95
N PRO A 379 13.33 17.81 8.75
CA PRO A 379 12.82 19.15 8.53
C PRO A 379 11.61 19.47 9.38
N ASP A 380 11.50 20.70 9.85
CA ASP A 380 10.34 21.21 10.58
C ASP A 380 9.10 21.19 9.67
N LEU A 381 7.99 20.69 10.20
CA LEU A 381 6.69 20.72 9.53
C LEU A 381 6.06 22.11 9.69
N LEU A 382 5.71 22.76 8.59
CA LEU A 382 5.16 24.12 8.54
C LEU A 382 3.64 24.17 8.45
N VAL A 383 2.98 23.01 8.52
CA VAL A 383 1.53 22.87 8.39
C VAL A 383 0.96 22.22 9.64
N ASP A 384 -0.26 22.65 10.00
CA ASP A 384 -1.04 22.02 11.06
C ASP A 384 -1.78 20.80 10.51
N LEU A 385 -1.69 19.67 11.23
CA LEU A 385 -2.32 18.42 10.83
C LEU A 385 -3.77 18.30 11.35
N ASP A 386 -4.17 19.11 12.34
CA ASP A 386 -5.53 19.06 12.88
C ASP A 386 -6.59 19.44 11.83
N PRO A 387 -6.39 20.50 11.00
CA PRO A 387 -7.29 20.77 9.88
C PRO A 387 -7.28 19.64 8.84
N LEU A 388 -6.14 19.01 8.57
CA LEU A 388 -6.04 17.92 7.59
C LEU A 388 -6.91 16.73 8.03
N GLU A 389 -6.90 16.37 9.30
CA GLU A 389 -7.72 15.29 9.84
C GLU A 389 -9.20 15.67 9.92
N SER A 390 -9.51 16.81 10.54
CA SER A 390 -10.87 17.21 10.87
C SER A 390 -11.75 17.42 9.64
N VAL A 391 -11.22 17.94 8.52
CA VAL A 391 -12.00 18.11 7.29
C VAL A 391 -12.47 16.80 6.69
N LEU A 392 -11.70 15.70 6.84
CA LEU A 392 -12.16 14.39 6.39
C LEU A 392 -13.27 13.86 7.30
N LEU A 393 -13.08 13.97 8.61
CA LEU A 393 -14.07 13.50 9.59
C LEU A 393 -15.40 14.25 9.46
N ALA A 394 -15.36 15.53 9.09
CA ALA A 394 -16.54 16.37 8.87
C ALA A 394 -17.18 16.20 7.47
N ALA A 395 -16.53 15.51 6.53
CA ALA A 395 -17.01 15.40 5.15
C ALA A 395 -18.19 14.43 4.98
N GLY A 396 -18.65 13.77 6.05
CA GLY A 396 -19.83 12.90 6.00
C GLY A 396 -19.70 11.74 5.02
N LEU A 397 -18.48 11.28 4.70
CA LEU A 397 -18.24 10.24 3.67
C LEU A 397 -18.92 8.90 3.99
N THR A 398 -19.29 8.70 5.24
CA THR A 398 -19.99 7.51 5.74
C THR A 398 -21.46 7.77 6.06
N GLU A 399 -21.90 9.03 6.01
CA GLU A 399 -23.28 9.40 6.24
C GLU A 399 -24.12 8.92 5.05
N ARG A 400 -25.17 8.14 5.37
CA ARG A 400 -26.12 7.66 4.37
C ARG A 400 -27.15 8.76 4.17
N GLU A 401 -27.22 9.32 2.95
CA GLU A 401 -28.34 10.19 2.56
C GLU A 401 -29.68 9.44 2.55
#